data_AF-A0A813KD32-F1
#
_entry.id   AF-A0A813KD32-F1
#
_cell.length_a   1.000
_cell.length_b   1.000
_cell.length_c   1.000
_cell.angle_alpha   90.00
_cell.angle_beta   90.00
_cell.angle_gamma   90.00
#
_symmetry.space_group_name_H-M   'P 1'
#
loop_
_entity.id
_entity.type
_entity.pdbx_description
1 polymer ?
#
loop_
_entity_poly.entity_id
_entity_poly.type
_entity_poly.pdbx_seq_one_letter_code
_entity_poly.pdbx_strand_id
1 'polypeptide(L)'
;VFGAGHTLAVDWWSLGVLVFELMTGESPFTADENFQVFRRVRRGIEAAEFPARAGPWADLVKRLCLQEPSERLALRPGGVKNVEDHKWFTSAKFEWNHLDRRTMVAPYVPAVKSSTDLQNFDAKEENAPPVIAYKDPGTKWDADFEETKGPRSFF
;
A
#
# COMPACT_ATOMS: atom_id res chain seq x y z
N VAL A 1 4.19 -16.26 13.52
CA VAL A 1 3.17 -16.33 12.46
C VAL A 1 2.67 -17.77 12.43
N PHE A 2 1.39 -18.03 12.72
CA PHE A 2 0.82 -19.34 12.40
C PHE A 2 0.52 -19.30 10.91
N GLY A 3 1.01 -20.28 10.15
CA GLY A 3 0.77 -20.41 8.70
C GLY A 3 -0.68 -20.76 8.36
N ALA A 4 -1.64 -20.05 8.96
CA ALA A 4 -3.03 -20.05 8.54
C ALA A 4 -3.08 -19.15 7.29
N GLY A 5 -3.47 -19.71 6.15
CA GLY A 5 -3.49 -18.99 4.88
C GLY A 5 -4.15 -17.62 4.96
N HIS A 6 -3.68 -16.68 4.15
CA HIS A 6 -4.23 -15.33 4.05
C HIS A 6 -5.11 -15.21 2.80
N THR A 7 -6.09 -14.33 2.87
CA THR A 7 -6.96 -13.95 1.74
C THR A 7 -6.73 -12.48 1.39
N LEU A 8 -7.49 -11.95 0.42
CA LEU A 8 -7.54 -10.52 0.07
C LEU A 8 -7.81 -9.59 1.27
N ALA A 9 -8.25 -10.13 2.41
CA ALA A 9 -8.37 -9.39 3.66
C ALA A 9 -7.06 -8.67 4.04
N VAL A 10 -5.89 -9.28 3.76
CA VAL A 10 -4.59 -8.73 4.13
C VAL A 10 -4.31 -7.37 3.49
N ASP A 11 -4.80 -7.14 2.27
CA ASP A 11 -4.62 -5.88 1.56
C ASP A 11 -5.33 -4.73 2.28
N TRP A 12 -6.50 -4.99 2.87
CA TRP A 12 -7.22 -4.00 3.68
C TRP A 12 -6.50 -3.64 4.97
N TRP A 13 -5.81 -4.59 5.58
CA TRP A 13 -4.92 -4.30 6.71
C TRP A 13 -3.75 -3.42 6.27
N SER A 14 -3.09 -3.79 5.16
CA SER A 14 -1.98 -3.02 4.60
C SER A 14 -2.41 -1.60 4.23
N LEU A 15 -3.62 -1.41 3.70
CA LEU A 15 -4.18 -0.08 3.43
C LEU A 15 -4.34 0.73 4.72
N GLY A 16 -4.84 0.12 5.80
CA GLY A 16 -4.94 0.82 7.09
C GLY A 16 -3.58 1.22 7.66
N VAL A 17 -2.58 0.34 7.54
CA VAL A 17 -1.19 0.65 7.92
C VAL A 17 -0.64 1.81 7.08
N LEU A 18 -0.83 1.78 5.76
CA LEU A 18 -0.40 2.83 4.84
C LEU A 18 -1.06 4.17 5.17
N VAL A 19 -2.37 4.20 5.43
CA VAL A 19 -3.06 5.43 5.82
C VAL A 19 -2.50 5.98 7.12
N PHE A 20 -2.22 5.14 8.12
CA PHE A 20 -1.58 5.58 9.35
C PHE A 20 -0.23 6.26 9.05
N GLU A 21 0.63 5.58 8.29
CA GLU A 21 1.98 6.07 7.97
C GLU A 21 1.96 7.38 7.18
N LEU A 22 1.04 7.54 6.23
CA LEU A 22 0.89 8.81 5.49
C LEU A 22 0.42 9.96 6.38
N MET A 23 -0.36 9.67 7.44
CA MET A 23 -0.90 10.69 8.34
C MET A 23 0.05 11.04 9.50
N THR A 24 0.98 10.16 9.86
CA THR A 24 1.88 10.34 11.01
C THR A 24 3.36 10.44 10.61
N GLY A 25 3.74 9.95 9.44
CA GLY A 25 5.14 9.80 9.01
C GLY A 25 5.84 8.55 9.57
N GLU A 26 5.15 7.72 10.36
CA GLU A 26 5.72 6.55 11.02
C GLU A 26 4.79 5.34 10.93
N SER A 27 5.35 4.13 10.93
CA SER A 27 4.56 2.90 10.98
C SER A 27 3.81 2.77 12.32
N PRO A 28 2.56 2.25 12.33
CA PRO A 28 1.82 2.00 13.57
C PRO A 28 2.46 0.93 14.47
N PHE A 29 3.36 0.11 13.91
CA PHE A 29 4.04 -0.98 14.61
C PHE A 29 5.56 -0.85 14.47
N THR A 30 6.15 0.11 15.17
CA THR A 30 7.61 0.27 15.26
C THR A 30 8.16 -0.41 16.50
N ALA A 31 9.35 -1.00 16.43
CA ALA A 31 10.14 -1.45 17.58
C ALA A 31 11.58 -1.73 17.12
N ASP A 32 12.53 -1.78 18.06
CA ASP A 32 13.95 -2.02 17.74
C ASP A 32 14.21 -3.43 17.20
N GLU A 33 13.43 -4.41 17.67
CA GLU A 33 13.58 -5.81 17.29
C GLU A 33 12.34 -6.34 16.57
N ASN A 34 12.55 -7.13 15.52
CA ASN A 34 11.48 -7.76 14.73
C ASN A 34 10.48 -8.55 15.59
N PHE A 35 10.96 -9.26 16.62
CA PHE A 35 10.08 -9.99 17.54
C PHE A 35 9.08 -9.07 18.25
N GLN A 36 9.51 -7.87 18.63
CA GLN A 36 8.65 -6.89 19.30
C GLN A 36 7.64 -6.29 18.32
N VAL A 37 8.05 -6.03 17.07
CA VAL A 37 7.12 -5.64 15.99
C VAL A 37 6.02 -6.69 15.83
N PHE A 38 6.39 -7.97 15.71
CA PHE A 38 5.41 -9.06 15.61
C PHE A 38 4.48 -9.13 16.83
N ARG A 39 5.00 -8.86 18.03
CA ARG A 39 4.19 -8.80 19.26
C ARG A 39 3.18 -7.64 19.22
N ARG A 40 3.57 -6.47 18.72
CA ARG A 40 2.68 -5.31 18.55
C ARG A 40 1.60 -5.58 17.50
N VAL A 41 1.98 -6.12 16.33
CA VAL A 41 1.03 -6.55 15.28
C VAL A 41 0.01 -7.55 15.83
N ARG A 42 0.46 -8.52 16.65
CA ARG A 42 -0.42 -9.50 17.33
C ARG A 42 -1.32 -8.91 18.40
N ARG A 43 -0.96 -7.78 18.99
CA ARG A 43 -1.85 -7.04 19.90
C ARG A 43 -2.92 -6.28 19.11
N GLY A 44 -2.66 -5.99 17.83
CA GLY A 44 -3.58 -5.33 16.92
C GLY A 44 -3.41 -3.81 16.92
N ILE A 45 -4.22 -3.13 16.12
CA ILE A 45 -4.12 -1.68 15.91
C ILE A 45 -4.33 -0.84 17.18
N GLU A 46 -4.98 -1.37 18.21
CA GLU A 46 -5.11 -0.70 19.52
C GLU A 46 -3.78 -0.61 20.29
N ALA A 47 -2.72 -1.26 19.82
CA ALA A 47 -1.36 -1.07 20.33
C ALA A 47 -0.66 0.17 19.74
N ALA A 48 -1.20 0.73 18.64
CA ALA A 48 -0.65 1.91 18.00
C ALA A 48 -1.11 3.18 18.71
N GLU A 49 -0.23 4.18 18.78
CA GLU A 49 -0.54 5.47 19.38
C GLU A 49 -1.09 6.42 18.30
N PHE A 50 -2.36 6.79 18.45
CA PHE A 50 -3.00 7.77 17.56
C PHE A 50 -2.84 9.19 18.13
N PRO A 51 -2.53 10.20 17.31
CA PRO A 51 -2.51 11.59 17.75
C PRO A 51 -3.82 12.00 18.42
N ALA A 52 -3.76 12.81 19.49
CA ALA A 52 -4.96 13.22 20.23
C ALA A 52 -6.00 13.98 19.38
N ARG A 53 -5.56 14.63 18.30
CA ARG A 53 -6.42 15.32 17.33
C ARG A 53 -6.60 14.54 16.03
N ALA A 54 -6.45 13.22 16.07
CA ALA A 54 -6.69 12.39 14.90
C ALA A 54 -8.16 12.55 14.47
N GLY A 55 -8.34 13.03 13.25
CA GLY A 55 -9.67 13.21 12.65
C GLY A 55 -10.30 11.85 12.27
N PRO A 56 -11.29 11.86 11.35
CA PRO A 56 -11.99 10.65 10.94
C PRO A 56 -11.11 9.54 10.35
N TRP A 57 -9.87 9.84 9.94
CA TRP A 57 -8.92 8.85 9.40
C TRP A 57 -8.54 7.78 10.44
N ALA A 58 -8.47 8.12 11.73
CA ALA A 58 -8.09 7.15 12.75
C ALA A 58 -9.14 6.05 12.91
N ASP A 59 -10.44 6.41 12.85
CA ASP A 59 -11.52 5.44 12.87
C ASP A 59 -11.46 4.52 11.64
N LEU A 60 -11.11 5.07 10.47
CA LEU A 60 -10.92 4.26 9.26
C LEU A 60 -9.82 3.22 9.47
N VAL A 61 -8.64 3.66 9.91
CA VAL A 61 -7.48 2.78 10.15
C VAL A 61 -7.86 1.67 11.13
N LYS A 62 -8.53 2.00 12.24
CA LYS A 62 -8.96 1.01 13.23
C LYS A 62 -9.91 -0.03 12.64
N ARG A 63 -10.85 0.38 11.78
CA ARG A 63 -11.82 -0.51 11.12
C ARG A 63 -11.21 -1.37 10.01
N LEU A 64 -10.16 -0.87 9.35
CA LEU A 64 -9.40 -1.62 8.35
C LEU A 64 -8.45 -2.64 9.01
N CYS A 65 -7.87 -2.28 10.15
CA CYS A 65 -6.89 -3.09 10.89
C CYS A 65 -7.52 -3.87 12.05
N LEU A 66 -8.76 -4.35 11.89
CA LEU A 66 -9.34 -5.30 12.85
C LEU A 66 -8.60 -6.64 12.77
N GLN A 67 -8.39 -7.27 13.93
CA GLN A 67 -7.70 -8.55 14.03
C GLN A 67 -8.43 -9.63 13.23
N GLU A 68 -9.74 -9.74 13.47
CA GLU A 68 -10.59 -10.69 12.75
C GLU A 68 -10.74 -10.23 11.29
N PRO A 69 -10.20 -10.98 10.30
CA PRO A 69 -10.18 -10.53 8.91
C PRO A 69 -11.58 -10.30 8.35
N SER A 70 -12.54 -11.14 8.71
CA SER A 70 -13.94 -11.05 8.26
C SER A 70 -14.67 -9.80 8.76
N GLU A 71 -14.22 -9.21 9.88
CA GLU A 71 -14.80 -8.01 10.46
C GLU A 71 -14.22 -6.71 9.88
N ARG A 72 -13.16 -6.78 9.07
CA ARG A 72 -12.58 -5.59 8.44
C ARG A 72 -13.62 -4.90 7.56
N LEU A 73 -13.59 -3.57 7.56
CA LEU A 73 -14.65 -2.72 6.98
C LEU A 73 -15.10 -3.16 5.58
N ALA A 74 -14.14 -3.45 4.71
CA ALA A 74 -14.39 -3.82 3.31
C ALA A 74 -14.88 -5.27 3.11
N LEU A 75 -14.79 -6.14 4.12
CA LEU A 75 -15.24 -7.54 4.04
C LEU A 75 -16.63 -7.76 4.65
N ARG A 76 -17.17 -6.75 5.32
CA ARG A 76 -18.54 -6.75 5.80
C ARG A 76 -19.53 -6.70 4.62
N PRO A 77 -20.80 -7.09 4.83
CA PRO A 77 -21.86 -6.83 3.85
C PRO A 77 -21.82 -5.36 3.38
N GLY A 78 -21.86 -5.14 2.07
CA GLY A 78 -21.62 -3.83 1.44
C GLY A 78 -20.23 -3.68 0.80
N GLY A 79 -19.26 -4.51 1.20
CA GLY A 79 -17.96 -4.59 0.53
C GLY A 79 -17.16 -3.29 0.59
N VAL A 80 -16.48 -2.96 -0.51
CA VAL A 80 -15.65 -1.75 -0.66
C VAL A 80 -16.44 -0.46 -0.43
N LYS A 81 -17.75 -0.46 -0.71
CA LYS A 81 -18.61 0.71 -0.49
C LYS A 81 -18.61 1.19 0.96
N ASN A 82 -18.43 0.28 1.93
CA ASN A 82 -18.29 0.64 3.33
C ASN A 82 -17.05 1.52 3.60
N VAL A 83 -15.99 1.36 2.81
CA VAL A 83 -14.79 2.20 2.85
C VAL A 83 -15.04 3.53 2.14
N GLU A 84 -15.63 3.50 0.95
CA GLU A 84 -15.95 4.71 0.16
C GLU A 84 -16.89 5.67 0.90
N ASP A 85 -17.88 5.12 1.60
CA ASP A 85 -18.89 5.87 2.38
C ASP A 85 -18.39 6.24 3.79
N HIS A 86 -17.16 5.85 4.16
CA HIS A 86 -16.60 6.13 5.47
C HIS A 86 -16.51 7.65 5.73
N LYS A 87 -16.70 8.07 6.99
CA LYS A 87 -16.71 9.48 7.41
C LYS A 87 -15.47 10.25 6.95
N TRP A 88 -14.32 9.58 6.85
CA TRP A 88 -13.09 10.20 6.34
C TRP A 88 -13.23 10.72 4.92
N PHE A 89 -13.78 9.92 4.00
CA PHE A 89 -13.99 10.32 2.62
C PHE A 89 -15.20 11.24 2.45
N THR A 90 -16.30 10.96 3.15
CA THR A 90 -17.53 11.76 3.01
C THR A 90 -17.40 13.16 3.63
N SER A 91 -16.75 13.31 4.79
CA SER A 91 -16.51 14.63 5.38
C SER A 91 -15.52 15.49 4.58
N ALA A 92 -14.59 14.84 3.85
CA ALA A 92 -13.68 15.49 2.92
C ALA A 92 -14.33 15.77 1.55
N LYS A 93 -15.57 15.32 1.31
CA LYS A 93 -16.25 15.36 0.01
C LYS A 93 -15.39 14.75 -1.11
N PHE A 94 -14.82 13.58 -0.82
CA PHE A 94 -13.95 12.88 -1.76
C PHE A 94 -14.77 12.33 -2.95
N GLU A 95 -14.40 12.73 -4.16
CA GLU A 95 -15.14 12.42 -5.38
C GLU A 95 -14.57 11.19 -6.10
N TRP A 96 -14.99 9.99 -5.69
CA TRP A 96 -14.50 8.71 -6.25
C TRP A 96 -14.61 8.61 -7.78
N ASN A 97 -15.69 9.13 -8.36
CA ASN A 97 -15.88 9.14 -9.82
C ASN A 97 -14.82 10.00 -10.55
N HIS A 98 -14.38 11.10 -9.93
CA HIS A 98 -13.35 11.95 -10.51
C HIS A 98 -11.97 11.29 -10.43
N LEU A 99 -11.71 10.52 -9.36
CA LEU A 99 -10.50 9.71 -9.23
C LEU A 99 -10.46 8.62 -10.32
N ASP A 100 -11.54 7.84 -10.47
CA ASP A 100 -11.63 6.77 -11.47
C ASP A 100 -11.40 7.28 -12.90
N ARG A 101 -12.00 8.43 -13.23
CA ARG A 101 -11.83 9.11 -14.52
C ARG A 101 -10.52 9.88 -14.66
N ARG A 102 -9.65 9.89 -13.63
CA ARG A 102 -8.39 10.64 -13.58
C ARG A 102 -8.56 12.15 -13.86
N THR A 103 -9.68 12.71 -13.42
CA THR A 103 -10.01 14.15 -13.56
C THR A 103 -9.86 14.93 -12.26
N MET A 104 -9.65 14.25 -11.14
CA MET A 104 -9.33 14.88 -9.86
C MET A 104 -7.94 15.52 -9.92
N VAL A 105 -7.80 16.74 -9.41
CA VAL A 105 -6.49 17.40 -9.28
C VAL A 105 -5.70 16.71 -8.16
N ALA A 106 -4.51 16.22 -8.46
CA ALA A 106 -3.62 15.62 -7.47
C ALA A 106 -3.14 16.69 -6.47
N PRO A 107 -3.06 16.38 -5.16
CA PRO A 107 -2.57 17.33 -4.15
C PRO A 107 -1.08 17.67 -4.33
N TYR A 108 -0.32 16.78 -4.99
CA TYR A 108 1.07 16.98 -5.35
C TYR A 108 1.28 16.55 -6.80
N VAL A 109 1.89 17.44 -7.59
CA VAL A 109 2.29 17.17 -8.98
C VAL A 109 3.80 17.31 -9.05
N PRO A 110 4.56 16.20 -9.21
CA PRO A 110 6.01 16.28 -9.29
C PRO A 110 6.44 16.98 -10.58
N ALA A 111 7.55 17.73 -10.50
CA ALA A 111 8.16 18.31 -11.69
C ALA A 111 8.83 17.21 -12.51
N VAL A 112 8.52 17.12 -13.80
CA VAL A 112 9.13 16.17 -14.73
C VAL A 112 9.47 16.92 -16.02
N LYS A 113 10.76 16.95 -16.38
CA LYS A 113 11.25 17.71 -17.54
C LYS A 113 11.24 16.88 -18.84
N SER A 114 11.42 15.57 -18.73
CA SER A 114 11.52 14.67 -19.89
C SER A 114 11.26 13.20 -19.49
N SER A 115 11.15 12.32 -20.48
CA SER A 115 10.99 10.88 -20.27
C SER A 115 12.21 10.19 -19.64
N THR A 116 13.36 10.87 -19.57
CA THR A 116 14.60 10.37 -18.95
C THR A 116 14.98 11.14 -17.69
N ASP A 117 14.06 11.96 -17.16
CA ASP A 117 14.30 12.76 -15.97
C ASP A 117 14.26 11.89 -14.71
N LEU A 118 15.39 11.80 -14.00
CA LEU A 118 15.54 11.02 -12.77
C LEU A 118 15.52 11.88 -11.50
N GLN A 119 15.21 13.20 -11.59
CA GLN A 119 15.35 14.12 -10.46
C GLN A 119 14.48 13.81 -9.23
N ASN A 120 13.41 13.02 -9.40
CA ASN A 120 12.52 12.61 -8.31
C ASN A 120 12.92 11.26 -7.68
N PHE A 121 14.07 10.69 -8.06
CA PHE A 121 14.59 9.42 -7.55
C PHE A 121 16.00 9.61 -6.99
N ASP A 122 16.28 8.99 -5.85
CA ASP A 122 17.62 8.96 -5.24
C ASP A 122 18.53 7.88 -5.86
N ALA A 123 18.52 7.76 -7.19
CA ALA A 123 19.36 6.81 -7.91
C ALA A 123 20.76 7.40 -8.11
N LYS A 124 21.77 6.74 -7.53
CA LYS A 124 23.17 7.10 -7.73
C LYS A 124 23.93 5.94 -8.34
N GLU A 125 24.84 6.24 -9.26
CA GLU A 125 25.66 5.23 -9.94
C GLU A 125 26.52 4.42 -8.96
N GLU A 126 26.94 5.04 -7.85
CA GLU A 126 27.64 4.37 -6.75
C GLU A 126 26.84 3.24 -6.08
N ASN A 127 25.51 3.30 -6.15
CA ASN A 127 24.60 2.28 -5.61
C ASN A 127 24.19 1.25 -6.68
N ALA A 128 24.71 1.35 -7.90
CA ALA A 128 24.37 0.42 -8.96
C ALA A 128 24.86 -0.99 -8.58
N PRO A 129 24.00 -2.02 -8.64
CA PRO A 129 24.44 -3.39 -8.43
C PRO A 129 25.49 -3.76 -9.50
N PRO A 130 26.43 -4.66 -9.19
CA PRO A 130 27.41 -5.10 -10.18
C PRO A 130 26.70 -5.72 -11.38
N VAL A 131 27.20 -5.44 -12.59
CA VAL A 131 26.69 -6.06 -13.81
C VAL A 131 27.15 -7.52 -13.83
N ILE A 132 26.22 -8.43 -13.53
CA ILE A 132 26.45 -9.87 -13.58
C ILE A 132 25.87 -10.41 -14.89
N ALA A 133 26.70 -11.06 -15.70
CA ALA A 133 26.22 -11.73 -16.90
C ALA A 133 25.23 -12.85 -16.52
N TYR A 134 24.04 -12.81 -17.11
CA TYR A 134 23.04 -13.86 -16.93
C TYR A 134 23.61 -15.22 -17.36
N LYS A 135 23.32 -16.26 -16.56
CA LYS A 135 23.63 -17.65 -16.85
C LYS A 135 22.33 -18.43 -16.88
N ASP A 136 21.95 -18.90 -18.07
CA ASP A 136 20.75 -19.71 -18.25
C ASP A 136 20.85 -21.00 -17.41
N PRO A 137 19.92 -21.24 -16.46
CA PRO A 137 19.89 -22.46 -15.67
C PRO A 137 19.43 -23.69 -16.47
N GLY A 138 18.94 -23.53 -17.70
CA GLY A 138 18.46 -24.60 -18.58
C GLY A 138 17.13 -25.23 -18.15
N THR A 139 16.48 -24.68 -17.13
CA THR A 139 15.22 -25.20 -16.55
C THR A 139 13.98 -24.73 -17.31
N LYS A 140 14.10 -23.76 -18.22
CA LYS A 140 13.01 -23.18 -19.02
C LYS A 140 11.85 -22.62 -18.19
N TRP A 141 12.09 -22.27 -16.92
CA TRP A 141 11.08 -21.66 -16.04
C TRP A 141 10.62 -20.29 -16.55
N ASP A 142 11.47 -19.65 -17.35
CA ASP A 142 11.35 -18.34 -17.98
C ASP A 142 11.13 -18.44 -19.50
N ALA A 143 10.75 -19.60 -20.04
CA ALA A 143 10.56 -19.78 -21.49
C ALA A 143 9.53 -18.80 -22.10
N ASP A 144 8.51 -18.41 -21.33
CA ASP A 144 7.48 -17.45 -21.76
C ASP A 144 7.93 -15.98 -21.61
N PHE A 145 9.09 -15.71 -21.00
CA PHE A 145 9.64 -14.35 -20.89
C PHE A 145 10.32 -13.92 -22.20
N GLU A 146 10.73 -14.86 -23.05
CA GLU A 146 11.42 -14.61 -24.32
C GLU A 146 10.46 -14.30 -25.49
N GLU A 147 9.20 -13.96 -25.23
CA GLU A 147 8.29 -13.52 -26.30
C GLU A 147 8.83 -12.24 -26.97
N THR A 148 9.38 -12.43 -28.18
CA THR A 148 9.89 -11.44 -29.15
C THR A 148 8.93 -10.31 -29.53
N LYS A 149 7.76 -10.23 -28.91
CA LYS A 149 6.82 -9.11 -29.01
C LYS A 149 6.60 -8.59 -27.60
N GLY A 150 7.31 -7.52 -27.25
CA GLY A 150 7.02 -6.74 -26.06
C GLY A 150 5.52 -6.39 -25.96
N PRO A 151 5.02 -6.03 -24.77
CA PRO A 151 3.60 -5.79 -24.55
C PRO A 151 3.07 -4.86 -25.64
N ARG A 152 2.01 -5.29 -26.34
CA ARG A 152 1.29 -4.43 -27.29
C ARG A 152 0.98 -3.13 -26.57
N SER A 153 1.68 -2.06 -26.95
CA SER A 153 1.36 -0.71 -26.54
C SER A 153 -0.03 -0.40 -27.09
N PHE A 154 -1.05 -0.49 -26.24
CA PHE A 154 -2.36 0.08 -26.54
C PHE A 154 -2.25 1.58 -26.25
N PHE A 155 -1.66 2.30 -27.20
CA PHE A 155 -1.93 3.71 -27.41
C PHE A 155 -2.81 3.84 -28.65
#